data_AF-A0A3B9KQP9-F1
#
_entry.id   AF-A0A3B9KQP9-F1
#
_cell.length_a   1.000
_cell.length_b   1.000
_cell.length_c   1.000
_cell.angle_alpha   90.00
_cell.angle_beta   90.00
_cell.angle_gamma   90.00
#
_symmetry.space_group_name_H-M   'P 1'
#
loop_
_entity.id
_entity.type
_entity.pdbx_description
1 polymer ?
#
loop_
_entity_poly.entity_id
_entity_poly.type
_entity_poly.pdbx_seq_one_letter_code
_entity_poly.pdbx_strand_id
1 'polypeptide(L)'
;MSEYHFITLSTTRVGPGAIHRKIIEPNVPWTLDVLELDMTHPDGLAHPYTEIHSAKPGTKSQTLPVSSYAAEYGDKAIGAINGDFFDANGSINAQVSDGMMVKEENINPADPVYWSAFSLNQNSKPAISTNRFGAWITNGTDTLKIHGVNRTSGSDEIILYNRFYGSNPPSVSSGYSLLVKPSDTGDGWQVNADVSCQVWGVSPNPASFSLSDTKAVITATGSQAIRLETLADSGATVDIWIGLNGTLPKTTQLIGGFPRIVKNGQNHALEGYREEGG
;
A
#
# COMPACT_ATOMS: atom_id res chain seq x y z
N MET A 1 3.80 28.77 29.55
CA MET A 1 4.02 27.45 28.95
C MET A 1 4.98 26.71 29.84
N SER A 2 4.63 25.52 30.33
CA SER A 2 5.62 24.65 30.98
C SER A 2 6.62 24.22 29.91
N GLU A 3 7.90 24.50 30.13
CA GLU A 3 8.97 24.07 29.24
C GLU A 3 9.14 22.55 29.42
N TYR A 4 8.92 21.79 28.35
CA TYR A 4 9.22 20.36 28.35
C TYR A 4 10.75 20.19 28.36
N HIS A 5 11.24 19.30 29.21
CA HIS A 5 12.64 18.91 29.34
C HIS A 5 12.83 17.42 28.98
N PHE A 6 13.02 17.15 27.69
CA PHE A 6 13.33 15.82 27.21
C PHE A 6 14.78 15.42 27.55
N ILE A 7 14.96 14.24 28.16
CA ILE A 7 16.25 13.66 28.53
C ILE A 7 16.46 12.36 27.75
N THR A 8 17.54 12.29 26.96
CA THR A 8 17.97 11.04 26.30
C THR A 8 18.68 10.13 27.30
N LEU A 9 18.10 8.98 27.59
CA LEU A 9 18.66 7.96 28.49
C LEU A 9 19.69 7.06 27.80
N SER A 10 19.47 6.74 26.53
CA SER A 10 20.40 5.90 25.75
C SER A 10 20.37 6.26 24.28
N THR A 11 21.50 5.98 23.61
CA THR A 11 21.64 6.05 22.15
C THR A 11 22.43 4.81 21.72
N THR A 12 21.84 4.01 20.84
CA THR A 12 22.40 2.73 20.42
C THR A 12 22.30 2.60 18.90
N ARG A 13 23.43 2.32 18.24
CA ARG A 13 23.41 1.95 16.83
C ARG A 13 22.88 0.52 16.72
N VAL A 14 21.75 0.35 16.04
CA VAL A 14 21.07 -0.96 15.89
C VAL A 14 21.22 -1.55 14.48
N GLY A 15 21.79 -0.77 13.55
CA GLY A 15 22.12 -1.21 12.20
C GLY A 15 22.93 -0.16 11.44
N PRO A 16 23.36 -0.46 10.20
CA PRO A 16 23.96 0.55 9.34
C PRO A 16 22.92 1.62 8.97
N GLY A 17 23.24 2.90 9.23
CA GLY A 17 22.29 4.00 9.06
C GLY A 17 21.15 4.05 10.08
N ALA A 18 21.17 3.24 11.16
CA ALA A 18 20.05 3.15 12.10
C ALA A 18 20.47 3.35 13.57
N ILE A 19 19.79 4.27 14.26
CA ILE A 19 20.03 4.62 15.66
C ILE A 19 18.73 4.53 16.45
N HIS A 20 18.74 3.78 17.54
CA HIS A 20 17.68 3.80 18.55
C HIS A 20 18.03 4.76 19.68
N ARG A 21 17.06 5.57 20.12
CA ARG A 21 17.16 6.44 21.30
C ARG A 21 16.01 6.17 22.24
N LYS A 22 16.32 6.07 23.53
CA LYS A 22 15.32 6.06 24.60
C LYS A 22 15.30 7.44 25.27
N ILE A 23 14.16 8.09 25.28
CA ILE A 23 13.97 9.45 25.77
C ILE A 23 12.89 9.44 26.85
N ILE A 24 13.04 10.29 27.86
CA ILE A 24 12.00 10.55 28.86
C ILE A 24 11.70 12.04 28.94
N GLU A 25 10.49 12.36 29.35
CA GLU A 25 10.17 13.65 29.96
C GLU A 25 9.91 13.35 31.45
N PRO A 26 10.67 13.90 32.40
CA PRO A 26 10.45 13.58 33.81
C PRO A 26 9.27 14.36 34.42
N ASN A 27 8.87 15.50 33.84
CA ASN A 27 7.82 16.34 34.40
C ASN A 27 6.40 15.90 33.99
N VAL A 28 6.28 15.14 32.91
CA VAL A 28 5.08 14.39 32.53
C VAL A 28 5.53 12.97 32.19
N PRO A 29 4.87 11.90 32.66
CA PRO A 29 5.41 10.53 32.65
C PRO A 29 5.44 9.90 31.26
N TRP A 30 6.14 10.53 30.31
CA TRP A 30 6.31 10.08 28.94
C TRP A 30 7.66 9.42 28.76
N THR A 31 7.62 8.28 28.08
CA THR A 31 8.80 7.57 27.58
C THR A 31 8.65 7.44 26.07
N LEU A 32 9.70 7.78 25.33
CA LEU A 32 9.72 7.67 23.87
C LEU A 32 10.85 6.74 23.44
N ASP A 33 10.52 5.79 22.58
CA ASP A 33 11.47 4.96 21.86
C ASP A 33 11.49 5.45 20.39
N VAL A 34 12.63 5.99 19.97
CA VAL A 34 12.79 6.61 18.65
C VAL A 34 13.81 5.81 17.86
N LEU A 35 13.39 5.28 16.71
CA LEU A 35 14.28 4.71 15.71
C LEU A 35 14.50 5.72 14.60
N GLU A 36 15.72 6.22 14.48
CA GLU A 36 16.17 7.11 13.41
C GLU A 36 16.84 6.28 12.32
N LEU A 37 16.39 6.49 11.08
CA LEU A 37 16.90 5.81 9.89
C LEU A 37 17.45 6.84 8.90
N ASP A 38 18.68 6.61 8.45
CA ASP A 38 19.27 7.31 7.32
C ASP A 38 18.71 6.71 6.02
N MET A 39 17.79 7.46 5.42
CA MET A 39 17.14 7.10 4.17
C MET A 39 17.90 7.62 2.94
N THR A 40 19.09 8.21 3.11
CA THR A 40 19.93 8.64 1.99
C THR A 40 20.61 7.44 1.33
N HIS A 41 20.92 7.56 0.04
CA HIS A 41 21.67 6.55 -0.69
C HIS A 41 23.16 6.91 -0.62
N PRO A 42 24.00 6.09 0.02
CA PRO A 42 25.44 6.26 -0.03
C PRO A 42 25.96 6.15 -1.47
N ASP A 43 27.04 6.86 -1.79
CA ASP A 43 27.68 6.76 -3.10
C ASP A 43 27.96 5.30 -3.47
N GLY A 44 27.50 4.89 -4.65
CA GLY A 44 27.68 3.52 -5.17
C GLY A 44 26.62 2.52 -4.74
N LEU A 45 25.60 2.90 -3.97
CA LEU A 45 24.46 2.04 -3.64
C LEU A 45 23.17 2.49 -4.34
N ALA A 46 22.38 1.53 -4.80
CA ALA A 46 21.07 1.78 -5.40
C ALA A 46 19.97 2.05 -4.36
N HIS A 47 20.21 1.65 -3.11
CA HIS A 47 19.26 1.71 -1.99
C HIS A 47 19.96 2.18 -0.70
N PRO A 48 19.20 2.67 0.32
CA PRO A 48 19.74 2.97 1.63
C PRO A 48 20.24 1.70 2.32
N TYR A 49 20.98 1.87 3.41
CA TYR A 49 21.43 0.74 4.23
C TYR A 49 20.29 -0.01 4.93
N THR A 50 19.19 0.69 5.23
CA THR A 50 18.02 0.14 5.91
C THR A 50 16.78 0.37 5.04
N GLU A 51 15.96 -0.67 4.93
CA GLU A 51 14.68 -0.62 4.23
C GLU A 51 13.53 -0.61 5.24
N ILE A 52 12.44 0.06 4.88
CA ILE A 52 11.18 -0.01 5.63
C ILE A 52 10.23 -0.86 4.79
N HIS A 53 9.58 -1.83 5.41
CA HIS A 53 8.59 -2.69 4.77
C HIS A 53 7.27 -2.56 5.50
N SER A 54 6.18 -2.35 4.76
CA SER A 54 4.84 -2.48 5.34
C SER A 54 4.51 -3.96 5.46
N ALA A 55 4.00 -4.38 6.62
CA ALA A 55 3.51 -5.74 6.80
C ALA A 55 2.00 -5.76 6.58
N LYS A 56 1.50 -6.66 5.74
CA LYS A 56 0.07 -6.98 5.74
C LYS A 56 -0.19 -7.99 6.87
N PRO A 57 -1.05 -7.68 7.86
CA PRO A 57 -1.53 -8.72 8.75
C PRO A 57 -2.32 -9.75 7.92
N GLY A 58 -1.77 -10.96 7.81
CA GLY A 58 -2.46 -12.08 7.16
C GLY A 58 -3.63 -12.58 8.02
N THR A 59 -3.91 -13.89 7.99
CA THR A 59 -4.77 -14.55 9.01
C THR A 59 -4.23 -14.41 10.44
N LYS A 60 -3.00 -13.89 10.56
CA LYS A 60 -2.39 -13.37 11.77
C LYS A 60 -3.18 -12.13 12.23
N SER A 61 -4.17 -12.41 13.05
CA SER A 61 -5.12 -11.49 13.66
C SER A 61 -4.45 -10.30 14.38
N GLN A 62 -5.25 -9.25 14.68
CA GLN A 62 -4.94 -8.13 15.60
C GLN A 62 -4.46 -8.58 17.00
N THR A 63 -4.43 -9.88 17.28
CA THR A 63 -3.98 -10.50 18.52
C THR A 63 -2.48 -10.79 18.58
N LEU A 64 -1.75 -10.74 17.47
CA LEU A 64 -0.30 -10.96 17.49
C LEU A 64 0.47 -9.65 17.75
N PRO A 65 1.56 -9.71 18.53
CA PRO A 65 2.39 -8.54 18.75
C PRO A 65 3.14 -8.15 17.47
N VAL A 66 3.44 -6.86 17.33
CA VAL A 66 4.25 -6.30 16.22
C VAL A 66 5.58 -7.07 16.04
N SER A 67 6.18 -7.54 17.14
CA SER A 67 7.41 -8.34 17.11
C SER A 67 7.29 -9.66 16.34
N SER A 68 6.09 -10.24 16.25
CA SER A 68 5.87 -11.47 15.48
C SER A 68 5.97 -11.26 13.98
N TYR A 69 5.62 -10.07 13.49
CA TYR A 69 5.79 -9.68 12.09
C TYR A 69 7.25 -9.36 11.79
N ALA A 70 7.93 -8.66 12.71
CA ALA A 70 9.37 -8.43 12.62
C ALA A 70 10.16 -9.74 12.55
N ALA A 71 9.73 -10.76 13.30
CA ALA A 71 10.38 -12.07 13.32
C ALA A 71 10.37 -12.79 11.95
N GLU A 72 9.47 -12.43 11.03
CA GLU A 72 9.47 -12.98 9.66
C GLU A 72 10.71 -12.57 8.86
N TYR A 73 11.33 -11.44 9.24
CA TYR A 73 12.59 -10.97 8.67
C TYR A 73 13.82 -11.51 9.41
N GLY A 74 13.62 -12.29 10.49
CA GLY A 74 14.70 -12.87 11.30
C GLY A 74 15.69 -11.83 11.81
N ASP A 75 16.99 -12.17 11.76
CA ASP A 75 18.09 -11.29 12.20
C ASP A 75 18.24 -10.00 11.38
N LYS A 76 17.46 -9.82 10.30
CA LYS A 76 17.45 -8.60 9.49
C LYS A 76 16.53 -7.52 10.06
N ALA A 77 15.59 -7.87 10.95
CA ALA A 77 14.73 -6.88 11.60
C ALA A 77 15.48 -6.14 12.70
N ILE A 78 15.65 -4.83 12.52
CA ILE A 78 16.28 -3.95 13.53
C ILE A 78 15.25 -3.17 14.37
N GLY A 79 13.97 -3.20 13.99
CA GLY A 79 12.87 -2.55 14.69
C GLY A 79 11.54 -2.73 13.96
N ALA A 80 10.44 -2.56 14.68
CA ALA A 80 9.10 -2.54 14.12
C ALA A 80 8.15 -1.74 15.02
N ILE A 81 7.16 -1.10 14.42
CA ILE A 81 6.09 -0.34 15.09
C ILE A 81 4.74 -0.78 14.56
N ASN A 82 3.66 -0.54 15.31
CA ASN A 82 2.32 -0.64 14.74
C ASN A 82 2.14 0.40 13.63
N GLY A 83 1.30 0.08 12.64
CA GLY A 83 0.99 0.97 11.53
C GLY A 83 -0.36 1.65 11.69
N ASP A 84 -1.28 1.29 10.79
CA ASP A 84 -2.58 1.93 10.58
C ASP A 84 -3.60 1.71 11.72
N PHE A 85 -4.74 2.39 11.61
CA PHE A 85 -5.96 2.13 12.35
C PHE A 85 -6.68 0.88 11.83
N PHE A 86 -7.41 0.20 12.71
CA PHE A 86 -8.15 -1.02 12.40
C PHE A 86 -9.59 -0.95 12.91
N ASP A 87 -10.51 -1.52 12.14
CA ASP A 87 -11.87 -1.84 12.55
C ASP A 87 -12.13 -3.35 12.48
N ALA A 88 -13.40 -3.77 12.59
CA ALA A 88 -13.77 -5.19 12.51
C ALA A 88 -13.50 -5.83 11.13
N ASN A 89 -13.32 -5.02 10.08
CA ASN A 89 -13.09 -5.44 8.70
C ASN A 89 -11.61 -5.36 8.29
N GLY A 90 -10.73 -4.85 9.16
CA GLY A 90 -9.29 -4.77 8.93
C GLY A 90 -8.75 -3.35 9.04
N SER A 91 -7.61 -3.07 8.40
CA SER A 91 -7.06 -1.72 8.41
C SER A 91 -7.95 -0.75 7.65
N ILE A 92 -8.01 0.51 8.07
CA ILE A 92 -8.97 1.49 7.52
C ILE A 92 -8.40 2.16 6.26
N ASN A 93 -7.14 2.53 6.28
CA ASN A 93 -6.49 3.30 5.23
C ASN A 93 -6.04 2.42 4.04
N ALA A 94 -5.49 3.06 3.02
CA ALA A 94 -4.84 2.38 1.92
C ALA A 94 -3.51 1.73 2.37
N GLN A 95 -3.10 0.68 1.67
CA GLN A 95 -1.80 0.04 1.88
C GLN A 95 -1.17 -0.36 0.55
N VAL A 96 0.15 -0.15 0.44
CA VAL A 96 0.99 -0.62 -0.65
C VAL A 96 2.16 -1.39 -0.05
N SER A 97 2.46 -2.56 -0.62
CA SER A 97 3.59 -3.39 -0.20
C SER A 97 4.30 -3.94 -1.43
N ASP A 98 5.61 -3.74 -1.49
CA ASP A 98 6.51 -4.14 -2.58
C ASP A 98 6.01 -3.73 -3.96
N GLY A 99 5.55 -2.49 -4.10
CA GLY A 99 5.11 -1.96 -5.39
C GLY A 99 3.73 -2.44 -5.84
N MET A 100 3.01 -3.15 -4.98
CA MET A 100 1.66 -3.67 -5.26
C MET A 100 0.63 -3.12 -4.27
N MET A 101 -0.52 -2.71 -4.79
CA MET A 101 -1.64 -2.26 -3.97
C MET A 101 -2.20 -3.42 -3.15
N VAL A 102 -2.20 -3.29 -1.82
CA VAL A 102 -2.73 -4.30 -0.89
C VAL A 102 -4.24 -4.14 -0.75
N LYS A 103 -4.69 -2.90 -0.49
CA LYS A 103 -6.10 -2.51 -0.38
C LYS A 103 -6.26 -1.01 -0.52
N GLU A 104 -7.47 -0.58 -0.86
CA GLU A 104 -7.90 0.82 -0.88
C GLU A 104 -8.24 1.34 0.53
N GLU A 105 -8.37 2.66 0.68
CA GLU A 105 -8.94 3.28 1.89
C GLU A 105 -10.45 3.03 1.94
N ASN A 106 -10.98 2.76 3.14
CA ASN A 106 -12.40 2.54 3.38
C ASN A 106 -13.11 3.90 3.48
N ILE A 107 -13.45 4.49 2.34
CA ILE A 107 -14.02 5.83 2.27
C ILE A 107 -15.54 5.75 2.17
N ASN A 108 -16.24 6.61 2.92
CA ASN A 108 -17.65 6.88 2.67
C ASN A 108 -17.78 7.70 1.38
N PRO A 109 -18.37 7.16 0.29
CA PRO A 109 -18.45 7.89 -0.97
C PRO A 109 -19.36 9.12 -0.91
N ALA A 110 -20.28 9.20 0.06
CA ALA A 110 -21.17 10.35 0.25
C ALA A 110 -20.47 11.54 0.93
N ASP A 111 -19.41 11.27 1.69
CA ASP A 111 -18.62 12.29 2.40
C ASP A 111 -17.16 11.82 2.48
N PRO A 112 -16.40 11.96 1.39
CA PRO A 112 -15.07 11.38 1.30
C PRO A 112 -14.05 12.20 2.09
N VAL A 113 -13.60 11.63 3.19
CA VAL A 113 -12.47 12.14 3.98
C VAL A 113 -11.27 11.23 3.72
N TYR A 114 -10.13 11.84 3.42
CA TYR A 114 -8.89 11.12 3.07
C TYR A 114 -7.87 11.31 4.18
N TRP A 115 -7.42 10.22 4.78
CA TRP A 115 -6.44 10.26 5.85
C TRP A 115 -5.01 10.26 5.31
N SER A 116 -4.11 10.87 6.08
CA SER A 116 -2.70 10.90 5.77
C SER A 116 -2.06 9.52 5.87
N ALA A 117 -1.17 9.20 4.94
CA ALA A 117 -0.39 7.97 4.95
C ALA A 117 1.10 8.29 4.77
N PHE A 118 1.96 7.48 5.36
CA PHE A 118 3.40 7.49 5.10
C PHE A 118 3.70 6.58 3.90
N SER A 119 4.58 7.01 3.01
CA SER A 119 4.96 6.24 1.83
C SER A 119 6.45 6.34 1.50
N LEU A 120 6.93 5.33 0.77
CA LEU A 120 8.23 5.30 0.12
C LEU A 120 8.06 4.95 -1.36
N ASN A 121 8.90 5.52 -2.21
CA ASN A 121 9.02 5.09 -3.60
C ASN A 121 10.24 4.19 -3.83
N GLN A 122 10.43 3.74 -5.07
CA GLN A 122 11.57 2.90 -5.47
C GLN A 122 12.96 3.50 -5.15
N ASN A 123 13.04 4.82 -4.96
CA ASN A 123 14.27 5.52 -4.60
C ASN A 123 14.33 5.80 -3.09
N SER A 124 13.53 5.10 -2.28
CA SER A 124 13.41 5.25 -0.83
C SER A 124 13.09 6.68 -0.37
N LYS A 125 12.50 7.51 -1.23
CA LYS A 125 12.09 8.86 -0.88
C LYS A 125 10.83 8.79 -0.02
N PRO A 126 10.83 9.34 1.21
CA PRO A 126 9.64 9.38 2.05
C PRO A 126 8.68 10.51 1.65
N ALA A 127 7.40 10.28 1.84
CA ALA A 127 6.36 11.31 1.78
C ALA A 127 5.22 11.04 2.75
N ILE A 128 4.54 12.10 3.17
CA ILE A 128 3.26 12.04 3.89
C ILE A 128 2.22 12.78 3.05
N SER A 129 1.18 12.08 2.63
CA SER A 129 0.12 12.59 1.74
C SER A 129 -1.24 12.02 2.12
N THR A 130 -2.30 12.76 1.82
CA THR A 130 -3.66 12.23 1.73
C THR A 130 -3.85 11.64 0.33
N ASN A 131 -4.46 10.46 0.21
CA ASN A 131 -4.32 9.65 -1.00
C ASN A 131 -5.67 9.24 -1.58
N ARG A 132 -5.88 9.45 -2.88
CA ARG A 132 -7.13 9.08 -3.55
C ARG A 132 -6.91 7.99 -4.58
N PHE A 133 -7.56 6.84 -4.39
CA PHE A 133 -7.48 5.72 -5.32
C PHE A 133 -7.93 6.10 -6.74
N GLY A 134 -7.20 5.58 -7.72
CA GLY A 134 -7.58 5.55 -9.11
C GLY A 134 -6.93 4.34 -9.78
N ALA A 135 -7.60 3.77 -10.78
CA ALA A 135 -7.04 2.68 -11.55
C ALA A 135 -7.75 2.55 -12.91
N TRP A 136 -7.01 2.07 -13.91
CA TRP A 136 -7.54 1.79 -15.24
C TRP A 136 -6.77 0.68 -15.95
N ILE A 137 -7.42 0.11 -16.96
CA ILE A 137 -6.85 -0.79 -17.97
C ILE A 137 -7.13 -0.21 -19.35
N THR A 138 -6.15 -0.25 -20.24
CA THR A 138 -6.28 0.26 -21.62
C THR A 138 -5.59 -0.66 -22.63
N ASN A 139 -6.12 -0.73 -23.85
CA ASN A 139 -5.45 -1.33 -25.01
C ASN A 139 -4.85 -0.25 -25.95
N GLY A 140 -4.77 0.99 -25.49
CA GLY A 140 -4.34 2.17 -26.25
C GLY A 140 -5.45 2.88 -27.02
N THR A 141 -6.60 2.22 -27.24
CA THR A 141 -7.78 2.81 -27.89
C THR A 141 -8.93 2.97 -26.91
N ASP A 142 -9.27 1.89 -26.20
CA ASP A 142 -10.31 1.86 -25.18
C ASP A 142 -9.70 1.85 -23.78
N THR A 143 -10.30 2.59 -22.86
CA THR A 143 -9.89 2.63 -21.45
C THR A 143 -11.07 2.34 -20.54
N LEU A 144 -10.89 1.39 -19.62
CA LEU A 144 -11.88 1.04 -18.61
C LEU A 144 -11.35 1.36 -17.22
N LYS A 145 -12.21 1.93 -16.38
CA LYS A 145 -11.91 2.14 -14.96
C LYS A 145 -11.88 0.81 -14.22
N ILE A 146 -10.83 0.59 -13.43
CA ILE A 146 -10.81 -0.43 -12.38
C ILE A 146 -11.38 0.22 -11.11
N HIS A 147 -12.42 -0.40 -10.57
CA HIS A 147 -13.24 0.13 -9.49
C HIS A 147 -12.68 -0.18 -8.10
N GLY A 148 -11.78 -1.15 -8.01
CA GLY A 148 -11.12 -1.45 -6.76
C GLY A 148 -10.11 -2.59 -6.83
N VAL A 149 -9.48 -2.85 -5.68
CA VAL A 149 -8.44 -3.86 -5.52
C VAL A 149 -8.74 -4.75 -4.32
N ASN A 150 -8.63 -6.07 -4.50
CA ASN A 150 -8.70 -7.07 -3.43
C ASN A 150 -9.94 -6.94 -2.51
N ARG A 151 -11.08 -6.52 -3.05
CA ARG A 151 -12.37 -6.44 -2.36
C ARG A 151 -13.43 -7.16 -3.15
N THR A 152 -14.54 -7.50 -2.51
CA THR A 152 -15.71 -8.05 -3.21
C THR A 152 -16.20 -7.07 -4.28
N SER A 153 -16.51 -7.61 -5.46
CA SER A 153 -17.10 -6.85 -6.57
C SER A 153 -18.60 -6.61 -6.37
N GLY A 154 -19.06 -5.42 -6.75
CA GLY A 154 -20.47 -5.13 -6.97
C GLY A 154 -21.02 -5.77 -8.26
N SER A 155 -22.25 -5.41 -8.63
CA SER A 155 -22.98 -6.01 -9.76
C SER A 155 -22.52 -5.55 -11.15
N ASP A 156 -21.80 -4.43 -11.25
CA ASP A 156 -21.36 -3.83 -12.50
C ASP A 156 -20.00 -3.13 -12.31
N GLU A 157 -19.00 -3.88 -11.84
CA GLU A 157 -17.68 -3.35 -11.49
C GLU A 157 -16.56 -4.15 -12.17
N ILE A 158 -15.38 -3.52 -12.25
CA ILE A 158 -14.11 -4.17 -12.61
C ILE A 158 -13.21 -4.15 -11.39
N ILE A 159 -12.76 -5.30 -10.90
CA ILE A 159 -11.88 -5.43 -9.73
C ILE A 159 -10.58 -6.13 -10.13
N LEU A 160 -9.45 -5.63 -9.62
CA LEU A 160 -8.18 -6.32 -9.70
C LEU A 160 -7.91 -7.10 -8.41
N TYR A 161 -7.61 -8.38 -8.56
CA TYR A 161 -7.18 -9.26 -7.48
C TYR A 161 -5.71 -9.62 -7.69
N ASN A 162 -4.92 -9.54 -6.62
CA ASN A 162 -3.51 -9.92 -6.61
C ASN A 162 -3.20 -10.81 -5.39
N ARG A 163 -1.92 -11.19 -5.23
CA ARG A 163 -1.45 -12.08 -4.14
C ARG A 163 -1.94 -11.71 -2.74
N PHE A 164 -2.23 -10.44 -2.48
CA PHE A 164 -2.68 -10.00 -1.16
C PHE A 164 -4.14 -10.37 -0.88
N TYR A 165 -4.95 -10.71 -1.88
CA TYR A 165 -6.31 -11.20 -1.64
C TYR A 165 -6.32 -12.61 -1.04
N GLY A 166 -5.44 -13.49 -1.53
CA GLY A 166 -5.40 -14.92 -1.20
C GLY A 166 -4.88 -15.72 -2.39
N SER A 167 -5.12 -17.04 -2.39
CA SER A 167 -4.66 -17.93 -3.48
C SER A 167 -5.45 -17.76 -4.78
N ASN A 168 -6.74 -17.44 -4.68
CA ASN A 168 -7.65 -17.32 -5.82
C ASN A 168 -8.63 -16.16 -5.58
N PRO A 169 -9.10 -15.47 -6.64
CA PRO A 169 -10.22 -14.53 -6.53
C PRO A 169 -11.52 -15.23 -6.11
N PRO A 170 -12.54 -14.50 -5.60
CA PRO A 170 -13.84 -15.07 -5.31
C PRO A 170 -14.55 -15.46 -6.62
N SER A 171 -15.35 -16.52 -6.59
CA SER A 171 -16.18 -16.88 -7.76
C SER A 171 -17.23 -15.81 -8.05
N VAL A 172 -17.53 -15.61 -9.33
CA VAL A 172 -18.67 -14.79 -9.78
C VAL A 172 -19.62 -15.66 -10.60
N SER A 173 -20.91 -15.38 -10.52
CA SER A 173 -21.95 -16.16 -11.23
C SER A 173 -22.00 -15.84 -12.73
N SER A 174 -21.63 -14.61 -13.11
CA SER A 174 -21.52 -14.16 -14.49
C SER A 174 -20.50 -13.02 -14.55
N GLY A 175 -19.46 -13.21 -15.34
CA GLY A 175 -18.41 -12.21 -15.51
C GLY A 175 -17.47 -12.56 -16.65
N TYR A 176 -16.47 -11.72 -16.83
CA TYR A 176 -15.34 -11.94 -17.74
C TYR A 176 -14.07 -11.56 -17.00
N SER A 177 -13.05 -12.42 -17.07
CA SER A 177 -11.85 -12.28 -16.26
C SER A 177 -10.59 -12.50 -17.09
N LEU A 178 -9.60 -11.65 -16.90
CA LEU A 178 -8.29 -11.70 -17.51
C LEU A 178 -7.26 -12.14 -16.47
N LEU A 179 -6.47 -13.17 -16.78
CA LEU A 179 -5.22 -13.43 -16.08
C LEU A 179 -4.11 -12.59 -16.71
N VAL A 180 -3.55 -11.65 -15.95
CA VAL A 180 -2.54 -10.70 -16.44
C VAL A 180 -1.22 -10.88 -15.73
N LYS A 181 -0.14 -10.66 -16.48
CA LYS A 181 1.25 -10.69 -15.99
C LYS A 181 1.99 -9.48 -16.56
N PRO A 182 2.74 -8.70 -15.76
CA PRO A 182 3.64 -7.68 -16.28
C PRO A 182 4.62 -8.27 -17.31
N SER A 183 5.01 -7.46 -18.29
CA SER A 183 6.03 -7.84 -19.26
C SER A 183 7.32 -8.28 -18.56
N ASP A 184 7.94 -9.35 -19.06
CA ASP A 184 9.20 -9.90 -18.54
C ASP A 184 10.39 -8.94 -18.71
N THR A 185 10.25 -7.90 -19.53
CA THR A 185 11.29 -6.88 -19.77
C THR A 185 11.08 -5.59 -18.97
N GLY A 186 10.03 -5.52 -18.14
CA GLY A 186 9.70 -4.33 -17.33
C GLY A 186 10.11 -4.46 -15.87
N ASP A 187 9.76 -3.44 -15.08
CA ASP A 187 10.03 -3.37 -13.62
C ASP A 187 9.02 -4.21 -12.79
N GLY A 188 8.21 -5.07 -13.42
CA GLY A 188 7.13 -5.79 -12.76
C GLY A 188 5.95 -4.90 -12.37
N TRP A 189 5.26 -5.26 -11.29
CA TRP A 189 4.14 -4.47 -10.77
C TRP A 189 4.62 -3.17 -10.12
N GLN A 190 3.93 -2.07 -10.42
CA GLN A 190 4.23 -0.74 -9.88
C GLN A 190 2.94 -0.01 -9.53
N VAL A 191 2.93 0.68 -8.38
CA VAL A 191 1.87 1.65 -8.02
C VAL A 191 2.28 3.04 -8.49
N ASN A 192 1.32 3.81 -9.02
CA ASN A 192 1.53 5.14 -9.62
C ASN A 192 2.47 5.11 -10.84
N ALA A 193 2.41 4.07 -11.66
CA ALA A 193 3.05 3.97 -12.97
C ALA A 193 2.24 3.05 -13.88
N ASP A 194 2.35 3.24 -15.20
CA ASP A 194 1.76 2.33 -16.17
C ASP A 194 2.57 1.02 -16.22
N VAL A 195 1.87 -0.09 -16.12
CA VAL A 195 2.43 -1.44 -16.18
C VAL A 195 1.90 -2.13 -17.43
N SER A 196 2.79 -2.36 -18.39
CA SER A 196 2.45 -3.12 -19.59
C SER A 196 2.38 -4.61 -19.26
N CYS A 197 1.23 -5.21 -19.55
CA CYS A 197 0.88 -6.57 -19.16
C CYS A 197 0.45 -7.39 -20.37
N GLN A 198 0.83 -8.67 -20.36
CA GLN A 198 0.28 -9.66 -21.27
C GLN A 198 -0.95 -10.33 -20.63
N VAL A 199 -2.00 -10.54 -21.44
CA VAL A 199 -3.15 -11.36 -21.08
C VAL A 199 -2.82 -12.83 -21.36
N TRP A 200 -2.68 -13.62 -20.30
CA TRP A 200 -2.28 -15.03 -20.36
C TRP A 200 -3.47 -15.99 -20.54
N GLY A 201 -4.66 -15.54 -20.21
CA GLY A 201 -5.86 -16.34 -20.34
C GLY A 201 -7.09 -15.59 -19.92
N VAL A 202 -8.24 -16.13 -20.32
CA VAL A 202 -9.54 -15.55 -20.04
C VAL A 202 -10.48 -16.61 -19.45
N SER A 203 -11.40 -16.20 -18.59
CA SER A 203 -12.37 -17.09 -17.97
C SER A 203 -13.62 -16.33 -17.56
N PRO A 204 -14.83 -16.92 -17.69
CA PRO A 204 -16.04 -16.32 -17.15
C PRO A 204 -16.08 -16.35 -15.61
N ASN A 205 -15.23 -17.17 -14.96
CA ASN A 205 -15.14 -17.26 -13.51
C ASN A 205 -13.67 -17.04 -13.06
N PRO A 206 -13.35 -15.95 -12.34
CA PRO A 206 -11.97 -15.63 -11.96
C PRO A 206 -11.38 -16.63 -10.97
N ALA A 207 -12.19 -17.39 -10.24
CA ALA A 207 -11.72 -18.42 -9.32
C ALA A 207 -10.99 -19.59 -10.03
N SER A 208 -11.08 -19.71 -11.36
CA SER A 208 -10.29 -20.66 -12.12
C SER A 208 -8.80 -20.30 -12.22
N PHE A 209 -8.44 -19.06 -11.86
CA PHE A 209 -7.06 -18.58 -11.89
C PHE A 209 -6.45 -18.53 -10.49
N SER A 210 -5.14 -18.78 -10.43
CA SER A 210 -4.33 -18.62 -9.22
C SER A 210 -3.59 -17.29 -9.23
N LEU A 211 -3.60 -16.62 -8.07
CA LEU A 211 -2.86 -15.39 -7.82
C LEU A 211 -1.43 -15.72 -7.39
N SER A 212 -0.47 -14.87 -7.79
CA SER A 212 0.93 -15.01 -7.40
C SER A 212 1.64 -13.66 -7.41
N ASP A 213 2.93 -13.66 -7.05
CA ASP A 213 3.78 -12.46 -7.11
C ASP A 213 3.89 -11.86 -8.51
N THR A 214 3.68 -12.67 -9.54
CA THR A 214 3.83 -12.25 -10.94
C THR A 214 2.51 -12.16 -11.68
N LYS A 215 1.41 -12.67 -11.12
CA LYS A 215 0.11 -12.74 -11.80
C LYS A 215 -1.01 -12.13 -10.96
N ALA A 216 -1.81 -11.32 -11.63
CA ALA A 216 -3.05 -10.76 -11.10
C ALA A 216 -4.23 -11.17 -11.97
N VAL A 217 -5.43 -11.04 -11.44
CA VAL A 217 -6.68 -11.28 -12.17
C VAL A 217 -7.48 -10.00 -12.19
N ILE A 218 -7.87 -9.54 -13.38
CA ILE A 218 -8.84 -8.46 -13.54
C ILE A 218 -10.15 -9.12 -13.91
N THR A 219 -11.19 -8.90 -13.11
CA THR A 219 -12.52 -9.48 -13.35
C THR A 219 -13.57 -8.41 -13.40
N ALA A 220 -14.53 -8.57 -14.30
CA ALA A 220 -15.63 -7.67 -14.51
C ALA A 220 -16.98 -8.39 -14.42
N THR A 221 -17.96 -7.73 -13.82
CA THR A 221 -19.35 -8.20 -13.70
C THR A 221 -20.29 -7.29 -14.49
N GLY A 222 -21.53 -7.74 -14.71
CA GLY A 222 -22.56 -6.91 -15.34
C GLY A 222 -22.22 -6.48 -16.77
N SER A 223 -22.52 -5.23 -17.11
CA SER A 223 -22.21 -4.64 -18.41
C SER A 223 -20.71 -4.45 -18.62
N GLN A 224 -19.96 -4.27 -17.52
CA GLN A 224 -18.50 -4.16 -17.57
C GLN A 224 -17.82 -5.44 -18.06
N ALA A 225 -18.45 -6.62 -17.90
CA ALA A 225 -17.93 -7.88 -18.42
C ALA A 225 -17.77 -7.86 -19.95
N ILE A 226 -18.82 -7.42 -20.66
CA ILE A 226 -18.82 -7.29 -22.13
C ILE A 226 -17.79 -6.26 -22.59
N ARG A 227 -17.66 -5.15 -21.84
CA ARG A 227 -16.65 -4.12 -22.15
C ARG A 227 -15.23 -4.64 -21.97
N LEU A 228 -14.97 -5.42 -20.94
CA LEU A 228 -13.65 -6.02 -20.70
C LEU A 228 -13.31 -7.07 -21.76
N GLU A 229 -14.28 -7.89 -22.16
CA GLU A 229 -14.16 -8.85 -23.27
C GLU A 229 -13.86 -8.16 -24.60
N THR A 230 -14.50 -7.02 -24.86
CA THR A 230 -14.21 -6.22 -26.07
C THR A 230 -12.81 -5.59 -26.01
N LEU A 231 -12.35 -5.19 -24.82
CA LEU A 231 -11.07 -4.51 -24.64
C LEU A 231 -9.88 -5.44 -24.87
N ALA A 232 -9.93 -6.67 -24.35
CA ALA A 232 -8.84 -7.63 -24.48
C ALA A 232 -9.30 -9.08 -24.36
N ASP A 233 -8.58 -9.94 -25.08
CA ASP A 233 -8.68 -11.40 -25.02
C ASP A 233 -7.28 -12.01 -24.80
N SER A 234 -7.20 -13.33 -24.66
CA SER A 234 -5.96 -14.08 -24.50
C SER A 234 -4.93 -13.73 -25.58
N GLY A 235 -3.70 -13.44 -25.15
CA GLY A 235 -2.60 -13.05 -26.04
C GLY A 235 -2.49 -11.54 -26.30
N ALA A 236 -3.48 -10.74 -25.91
CA ALA A 236 -3.40 -9.29 -26.01
C ALA A 236 -2.36 -8.69 -25.05
N THR A 237 -1.89 -7.49 -25.39
CA THR A 237 -1.13 -6.61 -24.49
C THR A 237 -2.03 -5.48 -24.05
N VAL A 238 -2.02 -5.17 -22.76
CA VAL A 238 -2.78 -4.08 -22.14
C VAL A 238 -1.87 -3.31 -21.20
N ASP A 239 -2.11 -2.01 -21.05
CA ASP A 239 -1.46 -1.22 -20.02
C ASP A 239 -2.43 -1.03 -18.84
N ILE A 240 -1.91 -1.24 -17.64
CA ILE A 240 -2.66 -1.14 -16.38
C ILE A 240 -1.99 -0.08 -15.52
N TRP A 241 -2.79 0.85 -15.00
CA TRP A 241 -2.35 1.77 -13.97
C TRP A 241 -3.19 1.53 -12.71
N ILE A 242 -2.51 1.40 -11.58
CA ILE A 242 -3.14 1.37 -10.25
C ILE A 242 -2.40 2.37 -9.40
N GLY A 243 -3.16 3.23 -8.70
CA GLY A 243 -2.54 4.32 -8.01
C GLY A 243 -3.35 4.98 -6.93
N LEU A 244 -2.66 5.86 -6.25
CA LEU A 244 -3.09 6.73 -5.18
C LEU A 244 -2.66 8.15 -5.56
N ASN A 245 -3.60 8.94 -6.05
CA ASN A 245 -3.36 10.35 -6.35
C ASN A 245 -2.99 11.06 -5.04
N GLY A 246 -1.83 11.71 -5.02
CA GLY A 246 -1.27 12.34 -3.81
C GLY A 246 0.02 11.67 -3.32
N THR A 247 0.24 10.38 -3.62
CA THR A 247 1.50 9.69 -3.27
C THR A 247 2.56 9.82 -4.38
N LEU A 248 3.78 9.37 -4.08
CA LEU A 248 4.93 9.41 -4.99
C LEU A 248 4.72 8.52 -6.24
N PRO A 249 5.41 8.77 -7.36
CA PRO A 249 5.46 7.81 -8.46
C PRO A 249 6.23 6.56 -8.03
N LYS A 250 5.85 5.39 -8.56
CA LYS A 250 6.48 4.09 -8.27
C LYS A 250 6.59 3.85 -6.75
N THR A 251 5.49 4.04 -6.04
CA THR A 251 5.39 3.78 -4.59
C THR A 251 5.60 2.31 -4.31
N THR A 252 6.55 1.99 -3.43
CA THR A 252 6.87 0.62 -3.03
C THR A 252 6.22 0.26 -1.71
N GLN A 253 6.10 1.22 -0.79
CA GLN A 253 5.51 1.03 0.52
C GLN A 253 4.56 2.17 0.83
N LEU A 254 3.41 1.87 1.41
CA LEU A 254 2.49 2.86 1.95
C LEU A 254 1.73 2.25 3.12
N ILE A 255 1.69 2.96 4.24
CA ILE A 255 0.90 2.60 5.41
C ILE A 255 0.10 3.80 5.89
N GLY A 256 -1.17 3.56 6.17
CA GLY A 256 -2.07 4.56 6.73
C GLY A 256 -1.61 5.12 8.07
N GLY A 257 -2.04 6.34 8.33
CA GLY A 257 -2.06 6.96 9.64
C GLY A 257 -3.29 7.86 9.73
N PHE A 258 -3.30 8.72 10.74
CA PHE A 258 -4.24 9.82 10.98
C PHE A 258 -4.01 10.38 12.39
N PRO A 259 -4.08 11.70 12.62
CA PRO A 259 -3.89 12.76 11.64
C PRO A 259 -2.41 13.09 11.43
N ARG A 260 -2.08 13.92 10.44
CA ARG A 260 -0.75 14.50 10.32
C ARG A 260 -0.47 15.50 11.45
N ILE A 261 0.50 15.18 12.31
CA ILE A 261 0.85 16.03 13.46
C ILE A 261 2.02 17.00 13.24
N VAL A 262 2.83 16.79 12.20
CA VAL A 262 3.94 17.68 11.83
C VAL A 262 3.94 17.92 10.33
N LYS A 263 4.11 19.18 9.90
CA LYS A 263 4.17 19.59 8.48
C LYS A 263 5.23 20.68 8.32
N ASN A 264 6.20 20.46 7.43
CA ASN A 264 7.31 21.40 7.18
C ASN A 264 8.06 21.85 8.46
N GLY A 265 8.27 20.91 9.39
CA GLY A 265 8.96 21.17 10.67
C GLY A 265 8.14 21.93 11.71
N GLN A 266 6.85 22.18 11.46
CA GLN A 266 5.95 22.87 12.38
C GLN A 266 4.90 21.91 12.96
N ASN A 267 4.44 22.21 14.18
CA ASN A 267 3.29 21.54 14.78
C ASN A 267 2.06 21.76 13.89
N HIS A 268 1.44 20.66 13.48
CA HIS A 268 0.25 20.64 12.62
C HIS A 268 -0.90 19.85 13.26
N ALA A 269 -0.79 19.42 14.52
CA ALA A 269 -1.70 18.43 15.10
C ALA A 269 -3.18 18.82 15.06
N LEU A 270 -3.53 20.04 15.49
CA LEU A 270 -4.92 20.49 15.49
C LEU A 270 -5.44 20.80 14.09
N GLU A 271 -4.58 21.26 13.19
CA GLU A 271 -4.96 21.57 11.82
C GLU A 271 -5.13 20.31 10.98
N GLY A 272 -4.17 19.38 11.06
CA GLY A 272 -4.23 18.07 10.43
C GLY A 272 -5.44 17.26 10.89
N TYR A 273 -5.79 17.31 12.19
CA TYR A 273 -7.02 16.69 12.67
C TYR A 273 -8.27 17.24 11.97
N ARG A 274 -8.39 18.57 11.86
CA ARG A 274 -9.51 19.21 11.15
C ARG A 274 -9.51 18.93 9.64
N GLU A 275 -8.34 18.94 9.00
CA GLU A 275 -8.17 18.64 7.57
C GLU A 275 -8.62 17.20 7.24
N GLU A 276 -8.46 16.28 8.19
CA GLU A 276 -8.70 14.85 8.00
C GLU A 276 -10.01 14.38 8.70
N GLY A 277 -10.94 15.30 8.98
CA GLY A 277 -12.32 14.99 9.41
C GLY A 277 -12.54 14.78 10.91
N GLY A 278 -11.62 15.27 11.74
CA GLY A 278 -11.72 15.32 13.20
C GLY A 278 -12.44 16.54 13.77
#